data_AF-A0A819KJ84-F1
#
_entry.id   AF-A0A819KJ84-F1
#
_cell.length_a   1.000
_cell.length_b   1.000
_cell.length_c   1.000
_cell.angle_alpha   90.00
_cell.angle_beta   90.00
_cell.angle_gamma   90.00
#
_symmetry.space_group_name_H-M   'P 1'
#
loop_
_entity.id
_entity.type
_entity.pdbx_description
1 polymer ?
#
loop_
_entity_poly.entity_id
_entity_poly.type
_entity_poly.pdbx_seq_one_letter_code
_entity_poly.pdbx_strand_id
1 'polypeptide(L)'
;MPNTRSSNRYIVIPNGLSEEEMDTSESEDEIGAVQHVLQDKLKINEENSSSEASDVEEMVTDPSTKRKKQLHWKKKDFEVPAADFTGTLPPPPIHEELEPIDYFYSMLGKESITLMTNQSNLYSTQMNPNKPLCVSENEMKRFIGILLMTGVYSFPQQRYFWMNATRVESITSAMSRDRFLQIKRNIHVVDNANQLDSNDPNFDRAYKVRPLLNIVKENFRKIAKEEKLSADEQIIPFKGRSIMKQHMPKKPHRWGYKMFILAGSDSGICYDFKFYTGKEGKPEHGLCTQVVLDLCETVPRSINHKLFCDNFYTTIRLQVELHKLGIYAVGTVRPNRLPGLIMKNEKDLSLEGRGAMDHRVAEVDGVQICAVKWYDNKVVNCLSTLHACHPVDFVQRWSNKEKKHIQVKRPNIIKAYNQHMGGVDLLDMLISLYRVNVRSQKYYIKIIFHLMDLSLVNAWLLYRRHCSQQKIPKKNIMSLLTFRVNVAEALLQSNPSPPPTVKRGRPSLQSITSDQTSPKSSRATPNPPPSKNIRMDKFDHWPIHIEKGRCRNPGCTGQTRISCSKCKLRLCLNDKNNCFIEYHN
;
A
#
# COMPACT_ATOMS: atom_id res chain seq x y z
N MET A 1 5.25 15.60 -46.01
CA MET A 1 5.29 15.89 -44.55
C MET A 1 4.19 16.90 -44.24
N PRO A 2 3.46 16.85 -43.11
CA PRO A 2 3.84 16.34 -41.77
C PRO A 2 3.02 15.11 -41.32
N ASN A 3 3.66 14.08 -40.74
CA ASN A 3 3.80 13.81 -39.30
C ASN A 3 2.50 13.46 -38.56
N THR A 4 2.03 12.22 -38.76
CA THR A 4 1.11 11.53 -37.87
C THR A 4 1.86 11.03 -36.63
N ARG A 5 1.69 11.75 -35.52
CA ARG A 5 2.11 11.28 -34.18
C ARG A 5 1.36 9.99 -33.85
N SER A 6 2.10 8.93 -33.56
CA SER A 6 1.58 7.71 -32.96
C SER A 6 0.92 8.06 -31.62
N SER A 7 -0.37 7.74 -31.52
CA SER A 7 -1.10 7.80 -30.27
C SER A 7 -0.65 6.63 -29.40
N ASN A 8 0.26 6.91 -28.45
CA ASN A 8 0.46 6.03 -27.32
C ASN A 8 -0.87 5.93 -26.57
N ARG A 9 -1.59 4.82 -26.78
CA ARG A 9 -2.74 4.43 -25.97
C ARG A 9 -2.24 4.17 -24.56
N TYR A 10 -2.39 5.17 -23.69
CA TYR A 10 -2.27 5.00 -22.26
C TYR A 10 -3.50 4.23 -21.77
N ILE A 11 -3.32 2.96 -21.39
CA ILE A 11 -4.31 2.24 -20.60
C ILE A 11 -4.27 2.87 -19.20
N VAL A 12 -5.21 3.78 -18.96
CA VAL A 12 -5.67 4.10 -17.61
C VAL A 12 -6.28 2.81 -17.10
N ILE A 13 -5.69 2.17 -16.09
CA ILE A 13 -6.37 1.06 -15.39
C ILE A 13 -7.57 1.69 -14.69
N PRO A 14 -8.81 1.48 -15.16
CA PRO A 14 -9.96 1.73 -14.32
C PRO A 14 -10.01 0.59 -13.30
N ASN A 15 -10.57 0.83 -12.13
CA ASN A 15 -11.04 -0.29 -11.31
C ASN A 15 -11.93 -1.19 -12.19
N GLY A 16 -11.50 -2.43 -12.44
CA GLY A 16 -12.22 -3.38 -13.28
C GLY A 16 -11.26 -4.29 -14.03
N LEU A 17 -11.33 -5.58 -13.73
CA LEU A 17 -10.80 -6.67 -14.55
C LEU A 17 -11.38 -6.57 -15.97
N SER A 18 -10.64 -7.01 -16.97
CA SER A 18 -11.08 -7.02 -18.38
C SER A 18 -12.33 -7.87 -18.57
N GLU A 19 -13.24 -7.41 -19.43
CA GLU A 19 -14.60 -7.94 -19.67
C GLU A 19 -14.72 -9.36 -20.26
N GLU A 20 -13.65 -10.16 -20.35
CA GLU A 20 -13.68 -11.45 -21.08
C GLU A 20 -13.68 -12.71 -20.21
N GLU A 21 -13.79 -12.63 -18.88
CA GLU A 21 -13.96 -13.81 -18.01
C GLU A 21 -14.96 -13.60 -16.85
N MET A 22 -16.10 -12.94 -17.09
CA MET A 22 -17.08 -12.69 -16.03
C MET A 22 -18.25 -13.68 -16.09
N ASP A 23 -17.96 -14.94 -15.75
CA ASP A 23 -18.91 -15.82 -15.09
C ASP A 23 -18.14 -16.82 -14.22
N THR A 24 -18.08 -16.59 -12.89
CA THR A 24 -18.17 -17.60 -11.81
C THR A 24 -17.63 -17.11 -10.44
N SER A 25 -18.47 -17.24 -9.41
CA SER A 25 -18.20 -17.24 -7.96
C SER A 25 -17.69 -15.95 -7.28
N GLU A 26 -18.45 -15.45 -6.31
CA GLU A 26 -18.14 -14.28 -5.44
C GLU A 26 -16.94 -14.50 -4.49
N SER A 27 -16.09 -15.51 -4.73
CA SER A 27 -14.90 -15.80 -3.94
C SER A 27 -13.66 -15.95 -4.83
N GLU A 28 -13.25 -14.86 -5.47
CA GLU A 28 -11.98 -14.86 -6.21
C GLU A 28 -10.79 -14.92 -5.24
N ASP A 29 -9.85 -15.85 -5.44
CA ASP A 29 -8.58 -15.89 -4.73
C ASP A 29 -7.73 -14.69 -5.18
N GLU A 30 -7.89 -13.55 -4.48
CA GLU A 30 -7.21 -12.29 -4.82
C GLU A 30 -5.69 -12.47 -4.95
N ILE A 31 -5.06 -13.33 -4.13
CA ILE A 31 -3.63 -13.61 -4.24
C ILE A 31 -3.34 -14.34 -5.56
N GLY A 32 -4.15 -15.35 -5.92
CA GLY A 32 -4.00 -16.07 -7.18
C GLY A 32 -4.11 -15.13 -8.39
N ALA A 33 -5.12 -14.26 -8.40
CA ALA A 33 -5.31 -13.26 -9.45
C ALA A 33 -4.13 -12.27 -9.53
N VAL A 34 -3.67 -11.77 -8.39
CA VAL A 34 -2.53 -10.85 -8.30
C VAL A 34 -1.23 -11.52 -8.73
N GLN A 35 -0.98 -12.76 -8.29
CA GLN A 35 0.20 -13.54 -8.67
C GLN A 35 0.23 -13.85 -10.17
N HIS A 36 -0.93 -14.16 -10.78
CA HIS A 36 -1.04 -14.35 -12.23
C HIS A 36 -0.58 -13.09 -13.00
N VAL A 37 -1.06 -11.92 -12.58
CA VAL A 37 -0.63 -10.63 -13.15
C VAL A 37 0.86 -10.35 -12.96
N LEU A 38 1.45 -10.73 -11.82
CA LEU A 38 2.90 -10.58 -11.59
C LEU A 38 3.75 -11.48 -12.47
N GLN A 39 3.33 -12.74 -12.65
CA GLN A 39 4.05 -13.68 -13.50
C GLN A 39 4.12 -13.18 -14.94
N ASP A 40 3.06 -12.53 -15.44
CA ASP A 40 3.07 -11.92 -16.76
C ASP A 40 3.98 -10.69 -16.84
N LYS A 41 4.03 -9.85 -15.80
CA LYS A 41 4.97 -8.72 -15.73
C LYS A 41 6.43 -9.15 -15.68
N LEU A 42 6.76 -10.21 -14.95
CA LEU A 42 8.13 -10.74 -14.88
C LEU A 42 8.61 -11.23 -16.25
N LYS A 43 7.73 -11.90 -17.03
CA LYS A 43 8.02 -12.29 -18.42
C LYS A 43 8.36 -11.08 -19.30
N ILE A 44 7.66 -9.96 -19.13
CA ILE A 44 7.89 -8.71 -19.90
C ILE A 44 9.18 -7.99 -19.47
N ASN A 45 9.53 -8.02 -18.17
CA ASN A 45 10.74 -7.38 -17.66
C ASN A 45 12.04 -8.11 -18.07
N GLU A 46 12.01 -9.43 -18.27
CA GLU A 46 13.12 -10.18 -18.87
C GLU A 46 13.50 -9.64 -20.26
N GLU A 47 12.53 -9.13 -21.03
CA GLU A 47 12.75 -8.55 -22.37
C GLU A 47 13.35 -7.13 -22.34
N ASN A 48 13.26 -6.43 -21.19
CA ASN A 48 13.65 -5.03 -21.02
C ASN A 48 14.85 -4.81 -20.09
N SER A 49 15.47 -5.89 -19.59
CA SER A 49 16.55 -5.82 -18.59
C SER A 49 17.84 -5.13 -19.06
N SER A 50 17.97 -4.83 -20.35
CA SER A 50 19.12 -4.12 -20.93
C SER A 50 18.97 -2.59 -21.03
N SER A 51 17.92 -1.98 -20.47
CA SER A 51 17.80 -0.52 -20.49
C SER A 51 18.72 0.11 -19.43
N GLU A 52 19.82 0.70 -19.91
CA GLU A 52 20.68 1.63 -19.17
C GLU A 52 19.79 2.67 -18.48
N ALA A 53 19.67 2.56 -17.16
CA ALA A 53 19.13 3.63 -16.35
C ALA A 53 20.27 4.61 -16.07
N SER A 54 20.41 5.59 -16.96
CA SER A 54 21.06 6.85 -16.64
C SER A 54 20.17 7.63 -15.69
N ASP A 55 20.36 7.43 -14.39
CA ASP A 55 20.02 8.41 -13.36
C ASP A 55 20.98 8.18 -12.18
N VAL A 56 22.08 8.94 -12.23
CA VAL A 56 23.05 9.30 -11.19
C VAL A 56 23.01 8.45 -9.91
N GLU A 57 23.87 7.43 -9.84
CA GLU A 57 24.87 7.37 -8.77
C GLU A 57 26.06 6.47 -9.13
N GLU A 58 27.20 7.16 -9.10
CA GLU A 58 28.60 6.80 -9.32
C GLU A 58 29.02 5.35 -9.08
N MET A 59 29.95 4.92 -9.95
CA MET A 59 30.91 3.87 -9.66
C MET A 59 31.50 4.11 -8.26
N VAL A 60 31.09 3.32 -7.28
CA VAL A 60 31.81 3.21 -6.02
C VAL A 60 33.11 2.48 -6.34
N THR A 61 34.13 3.25 -6.70
CA THR A 61 35.51 2.85 -6.50
C THR A 61 35.70 2.70 -4.99
N ASP A 62 35.60 1.46 -4.53
CA ASP A 62 36.09 1.00 -3.23
C ASP A 62 37.44 1.68 -2.92
N PRO A 63 37.52 2.55 -1.88
CA PRO A 63 38.73 3.31 -1.59
C PRO A 63 39.83 2.47 -0.90
N SER A 64 39.64 1.17 -0.71
CA SER A 64 40.71 0.34 -0.14
C SER A 64 41.83 0.11 -1.17
N THR A 65 42.87 0.93 -1.05
CA THR A 65 44.21 0.77 -1.64
C THR A 65 44.96 -0.41 -1.02
N LYS A 66 44.29 -1.55 -0.86
CA LYS A 66 44.93 -2.85 -0.69
C LYS A 66 44.87 -3.52 -2.06
N ARG A 67 46.02 -3.97 -2.60
CA ARG A 67 46.11 -4.74 -3.86
C ARG A 67 44.88 -5.63 -4.01
N LYS A 68 43.91 -5.26 -4.86
CA LYS A 68 42.70 -6.06 -5.07
C LYS A 68 43.17 -7.39 -5.61
N LYS A 69 43.13 -8.45 -4.78
CA LYS A 69 43.36 -9.80 -5.25
C LYS A 69 42.40 -10.01 -6.41
N GLN A 70 42.95 -10.28 -7.58
CA GLN A 70 42.15 -10.49 -8.78
C GLN A 70 41.25 -11.70 -8.53
N LEU A 71 39.94 -11.50 -8.59
CA LEU A 71 38.98 -12.57 -8.37
C LEU A 71 39.15 -13.63 -9.46
N HIS A 72 39.35 -14.87 -9.05
CA HIS A 72 39.64 -15.97 -9.96
C HIS A 72 38.39 -16.81 -10.24
N TRP A 73 37.79 -16.56 -11.41
CA TRP A 73 36.62 -17.28 -11.90
C TRP A 73 37.03 -18.55 -12.65
N LYS A 74 36.47 -19.70 -12.28
CA LYS A 74 36.74 -21.00 -12.90
C LYS A 74 35.51 -21.52 -13.64
N LYS A 75 35.73 -22.15 -14.81
CA LYS A 75 34.72 -22.99 -15.47
C LYS A 75 34.74 -24.36 -14.79
N LYS A 76 33.97 -24.51 -13.72
CA LYS A 76 33.75 -25.77 -13.02
C LYS A 76 32.29 -25.90 -12.59
N ASP A 77 31.88 -27.09 -12.18
CA ASP A 77 30.57 -27.28 -11.58
C ASP A 77 30.47 -26.57 -10.23
N PHE A 78 29.27 -26.06 -9.94
CA PHE A 78 28.96 -25.44 -8.66
C PHE A 78 28.57 -26.54 -7.68
N GLU A 79 29.23 -26.57 -6.54
CA GLU A 79 28.94 -27.48 -5.45
C GLU A 79 27.75 -26.91 -4.68
N VAL A 80 26.56 -27.46 -4.94
CA VAL A 80 25.32 -27.00 -4.31
C VAL A 80 25.42 -27.27 -2.81
N PRO A 81 25.29 -26.25 -1.95
CA PRO A 81 25.38 -26.43 -0.51
C PRO A 81 24.17 -27.20 0.03
N ALA A 82 24.36 -27.94 1.12
CA ALA A 82 23.26 -28.49 1.91
C ALA A 82 22.51 -27.33 2.59
N ALA A 83 21.42 -26.90 1.96
CA ALA A 83 20.70 -25.67 2.28
C ALA A 83 19.25 -25.93 2.71
N ASP A 84 19.01 -27.06 3.39
CA ASP A 84 17.70 -27.40 3.94
C ASP A 84 17.36 -26.43 5.07
N PHE A 85 16.16 -25.85 4.99
CA PHE A 85 15.68 -24.92 6.01
C PHE A 85 15.37 -25.67 7.29
N THR A 86 15.99 -25.28 8.40
CA THR A 86 15.82 -25.92 9.71
C THR A 86 14.87 -25.17 10.63
N GLY A 87 14.34 -24.03 10.18
CA GLY A 87 13.38 -23.24 10.93
C GLY A 87 11.97 -23.82 10.89
N THR A 88 11.20 -23.49 11.93
CA THR A 88 9.76 -23.79 11.99
C THR A 88 9.01 -22.52 12.35
N LEU A 89 7.90 -22.27 11.66
CA LEU A 89 6.98 -21.22 12.06
C LEU A 89 6.32 -21.58 13.40
N PRO A 90 6.12 -20.62 14.31
CA PRO A 90 5.38 -20.87 15.53
C PRO A 90 3.96 -21.31 15.22
N PRO A 91 3.33 -22.12 16.09
CA PRO A 91 1.92 -22.43 15.94
C PRO A 91 1.10 -21.14 15.95
N PRO A 92 0.02 -21.06 15.17
CA PRO A 92 -0.87 -19.91 15.23
C PRO A 92 -1.51 -19.84 16.62
N PRO A 93 -1.85 -18.63 17.11
CA PRO A 93 -2.75 -18.48 18.25
C PRO A 93 -4.04 -19.27 18.02
N ILE A 94 -4.68 -19.74 19.08
CA ILE A 94 -5.89 -20.56 18.96
C ILE A 94 -6.94 -19.71 18.22
N HIS A 95 -7.55 -20.26 17.15
CA HIS A 95 -8.34 -19.51 16.16
C HIS A 95 -9.49 -18.67 16.77
N GLU A 96 -10.02 -19.09 17.92
CA GLU A 96 -11.09 -18.41 18.64
C GLU A 96 -10.63 -17.16 19.41
N GLU A 97 -9.33 -16.86 19.43
CA GLU A 97 -8.78 -15.79 20.27
C GLU A 97 -8.55 -14.46 19.53
N LEU A 98 -8.56 -14.42 18.20
CA LEU A 98 -8.18 -13.23 17.44
C LEU A 98 -9.15 -12.87 16.33
N GLU A 99 -9.79 -11.71 16.48
CA GLU A 99 -10.61 -11.08 15.46
C GLU A 99 -9.72 -10.30 14.46
N PRO A 100 -10.21 -9.95 13.24
CA PRO A 100 -9.45 -9.15 12.27
C PRO A 100 -8.84 -7.87 12.84
N ILE A 101 -9.55 -7.24 13.78
CA ILE A 101 -9.09 -6.03 14.46
C ILE A 101 -7.86 -6.28 15.36
N ASP A 102 -7.71 -7.47 15.94
CA ASP A 102 -6.57 -7.81 16.78
C ASP A 102 -5.31 -8.00 15.95
N TYR A 103 -5.43 -8.65 14.79
CA TYR A 103 -4.36 -8.70 13.79
C TYR A 103 -3.96 -7.28 13.36
N PHE A 104 -4.92 -6.41 13.05
CA PHE A 104 -4.62 -5.02 12.69
C PHE A 104 -3.89 -4.27 13.80
N TYR A 105 -4.33 -4.41 15.06
CA TYR A 105 -3.66 -3.78 16.19
C TYR A 105 -2.27 -4.35 16.47
N SER A 106 -2.04 -5.65 16.24
CA SER A 106 -0.70 -6.24 16.35
C SER A 106 0.30 -5.68 15.33
N MET A 107 -0.21 -5.14 14.20
CA MET A 107 0.59 -4.54 13.14
C MET A 107 0.79 -3.04 13.35
N LEU A 108 -0.31 -2.29 13.44
CA LEU A 108 -0.26 -0.83 13.56
C LEU A 108 0.22 -0.39 14.95
N GLY A 109 -0.03 -1.19 15.99
CA GLY A 109 0.19 -0.85 17.40
C GLY A 109 -0.99 -0.08 17.99
N LYS A 110 -1.49 -0.49 19.17
CA LYS A 110 -2.52 0.28 19.90
C LYS A 110 -1.96 1.64 20.34
N GLU A 111 -0.68 1.67 20.70
CA GLU A 111 0.12 2.85 21.02
C GLU A 111 0.14 3.89 19.89
N SER A 112 -0.01 3.47 18.62
CA SER A 112 -0.12 4.41 17.49
C SER A 112 -1.39 5.26 17.55
N ILE A 113 -2.49 4.73 18.11
CA ILE A 113 -3.74 5.47 18.31
C ILE A 113 -3.53 6.56 19.36
N THR A 114 -2.93 6.20 20.50
CA THR A 114 -2.59 7.13 21.56
C THR A 114 -1.62 8.21 21.07
N LEU A 115 -0.57 7.81 20.34
CA LEU A 115 0.39 8.72 19.71
C LEU A 115 -0.30 9.72 18.79
N MET A 116 -1.09 9.25 17.82
CA MET A 116 -1.82 10.12 16.90
C MET A 116 -2.77 11.05 17.64
N THR A 117 -3.43 10.58 18.69
CA THR A 117 -4.40 11.35 19.47
C THR A 117 -3.71 12.49 20.23
N ASN A 118 -2.67 12.16 21.02
CA ASN A 118 -1.94 13.11 21.85
C ASN A 118 -1.22 14.16 20.99
N GLN A 119 -0.50 13.73 19.95
CA GLN A 119 0.28 14.63 19.11
C GLN A 119 -0.59 15.51 18.21
N SER A 120 -1.77 15.03 17.78
CA SER A 120 -2.73 15.87 17.04
C SER A 120 -3.37 16.95 17.92
N ASN A 121 -3.69 16.61 19.17
CA ASN A 121 -4.19 17.58 20.15
C ASN A 121 -3.13 18.63 20.50
N LEU A 122 -1.90 18.20 20.77
CA LEU A 122 -0.77 19.08 21.04
C LEU A 122 -0.55 20.05 19.87
N TYR A 123 -0.40 19.53 18.65
CA TYR A 123 -0.25 20.36 17.45
C TYR A 123 -1.37 21.38 17.29
N SER A 124 -2.62 20.97 17.50
CA SER A 124 -3.76 21.87 17.35
C SER A 124 -3.73 23.03 18.35
N THR A 125 -3.27 22.75 19.58
CA THR A 125 -3.14 23.73 20.66
C THR A 125 -1.99 24.69 20.38
N GLN A 126 -0.84 24.17 19.93
CA GLN A 126 0.30 24.98 19.51
C GLN A 126 -0.05 25.92 18.34
N MET A 127 -0.87 25.46 17.39
CA MET A 127 -1.28 26.27 16.24
C MET A 127 -2.36 27.30 16.57
N ASN A 128 -3.31 26.97 17.44
CA ASN A 128 -4.34 27.89 17.90
C ASN A 128 -4.90 27.47 19.26
N PRO A 129 -4.39 28.05 20.36
CA PRO A 129 -4.85 27.73 21.72
C PRO A 129 -6.35 27.99 21.93
N ASN A 130 -6.96 28.90 21.17
CA ASN A 130 -8.37 29.25 21.28
C ASN A 130 -9.30 28.25 20.58
N LYS A 131 -8.76 27.33 19.77
CA LYS A 131 -9.53 26.32 19.02
C LYS A 131 -8.83 24.95 19.05
N PRO A 132 -8.65 24.34 20.24
CA PRO A 132 -8.02 23.04 20.35
C PRO A 132 -8.88 21.96 19.67
N LEU A 133 -8.23 20.94 19.12
CA LEU A 133 -8.90 19.83 18.43
C LEU A 133 -9.73 18.98 19.40
N CYS A 134 -9.19 18.71 20.59
CA CYS A 134 -9.77 17.85 21.62
C CYS A 134 -10.30 16.52 21.06
N VAL A 135 -9.51 15.83 20.23
CA VAL A 135 -9.85 14.50 19.71
C VAL A 135 -9.59 13.45 20.78
N SER A 136 -10.54 12.54 20.99
CA SER A 136 -10.35 11.36 21.84
C SER A 136 -9.77 10.18 21.05
N GLU A 137 -9.24 9.16 21.74
CA GLU A 137 -8.80 7.94 21.07
C GLU A 137 -9.93 7.25 20.30
N ASN A 138 -11.17 7.28 20.79
CA ASN A 138 -12.32 6.70 20.10
C ASN A 138 -12.65 7.50 18.83
N GLU A 139 -12.57 8.83 18.85
CA GLU A 139 -12.69 9.62 17.62
C GLU A 139 -11.54 9.35 16.65
N MET A 140 -10.33 9.11 17.14
CA MET A 140 -9.18 8.74 16.32
C MET A 140 -9.37 7.36 15.66
N LYS A 141 -9.88 6.36 16.41
CA LYS A 141 -10.24 5.04 15.88
C LYS A 141 -11.28 5.19 14.76
N ARG A 142 -12.36 5.95 14.98
CA ARG A 142 -13.36 6.22 13.93
C ARG A 142 -12.77 6.92 12.72
N PHE A 143 -11.89 7.89 12.94
CA PHE A 143 -11.19 8.57 11.85
C PHE A 143 -10.43 7.56 10.97
N ILE A 144 -9.71 6.62 11.59
CA ILE A 144 -8.99 5.54 10.88
C ILE A 144 -9.97 4.58 10.20
N GLY A 145 -11.05 4.17 10.87
CA GLY A 145 -12.10 3.34 10.28
C GLY A 145 -12.69 3.98 9.02
N ILE A 146 -12.96 5.29 9.04
CA ILE A 146 -13.42 6.04 7.85
C ILE A 146 -12.35 6.01 6.75
N LEU A 147 -11.07 6.21 7.08
CA LEU A 147 -9.99 6.12 6.09
C LEU A 147 -9.96 4.74 5.42
N LEU A 148 -10.06 3.66 6.18
CA LEU A 148 -10.09 2.30 5.65
C LEU A 148 -11.30 2.08 4.73
N MET A 149 -12.50 2.58 5.10
CA MET A 149 -13.69 2.54 4.24
C MET A 149 -13.54 3.37 2.96
N THR A 150 -12.71 4.41 2.93
CA THR A 150 -12.44 5.14 1.67
C THR A 150 -11.65 4.33 0.66
N GLY A 151 -11.01 3.23 1.09
CA GLY A 151 -10.42 2.24 0.21
C GLY A 151 -11.45 1.28 -0.40
N VAL A 152 -12.60 1.12 0.25
CA VAL A 152 -13.72 0.28 -0.18
C VAL A 152 -14.62 1.03 -1.17
N TYR A 153 -15.02 2.25 -0.83
CA TYR A 153 -15.83 3.07 -1.73
C TYR A 153 -14.96 4.08 -2.50
N SER A 154 -15.02 4.02 -3.82
CA SER A 154 -14.31 4.97 -4.69
C SER A 154 -15.19 6.18 -5.00
N PHE A 155 -14.96 7.30 -4.30
CA PHE A 155 -15.55 8.60 -4.65
C PHE A 155 -14.48 9.59 -5.12
N PRO A 156 -14.81 10.48 -6.09
CA PRO A 156 -13.85 11.44 -6.63
C PRO A 156 -13.42 12.51 -5.60
N GLN A 157 -14.27 12.78 -4.59
CA GLN A 157 -13.96 13.72 -3.51
C GLN A 157 -14.54 13.24 -2.17
N GLN A 158 -13.84 13.53 -1.07
CA GLN A 158 -14.23 13.13 0.28
C GLN A 158 -15.62 13.60 0.70
N ARG A 159 -16.12 14.73 0.19
CA ARG A 159 -17.44 15.23 0.59
C ARG A 159 -18.59 14.31 0.16
N TYR A 160 -18.40 13.48 -0.87
CA TYR A 160 -19.46 12.62 -1.42
C TYR A 160 -19.90 11.55 -0.42
N PHE A 161 -19.00 11.07 0.45
CA PHE A 161 -19.36 10.15 1.53
C PHE A 161 -20.46 10.69 2.45
N TRP A 162 -20.58 12.02 2.59
CA TRP A 162 -21.58 12.72 3.41
C TRP A 162 -22.67 13.44 2.59
N MET A 163 -22.66 13.36 1.26
CA MET A 163 -23.70 13.98 0.44
C MET A 163 -24.97 13.13 0.46
N ASN A 164 -26.14 13.75 0.59
CA ASN A 164 -27.42 13.04 0.67
C ASN A 164 -27.63 12.00 -0.46
N ALA A 165 -27.18 12.31 -1.68
CA ALA A 165 -27.35 11.43 -2.85
C ALA A 165 -26.38 10.22 -2.88
N THR A 166 -25.25 10.29 -2.18
CA THR A 166 -24.18 9.29 -2.20
C THR A 166 -23.76 8.90 -0.79
N ARG A 167 -24.69 9.03 0.16
CA ARG A 167 -24.44 8.92 1.59
C ARG A 167 -24.02 7.49 1.93
N VAL A 168 -22.87 7.36 2.58
CA VAL A 168 -22.42 6.07 3.14
C VAL A 168 -22.74 6.07 4.63
N GLU A 169 -23.77 5.32 5.02
CA GLU A 169 -24.33 5.40 6.37
C GLU A 169 -23.29 5.10 7.45
N SER A 170 -22.48 4.04 7.27
CA SER A 170 -21.41 3.64 8.20
C SER A 170 -20.39 4.75 8.47
N ILE A 171 -20.08 5.58 7.46
CA ILE A 171 -19.18 6.74 7.62
C ILE A 171 -19.92 7.92 8.25
N THR A 172 -21.12 8.24 7.77
CA THR A 172 -21.85 9.44 8.21
C THR A 172 -22.33 9.35 9.66
N SER A 173 -22.63 8.14 10.13
CA SER A 173 -23.08 7.88 11.50
C SER A 173 -21.91 7.85 12.49
N ALA A 174 -20.71 7.51 12.03
CA ALA A 174 -19.52 7.49 12.88
C ALA A 174 -18.98 8.91 13.17
N MET A 175 -18.96 9.79 12.17
CA MET A 175 -18.39 11.14 12.30
C MET A 175 -18.96 12.11 11.27
N SER A 176 -19.18 13.37 11.67
CA SER A 176 -19.56 14.42 10.72
C SER A 176 -18.41 14.77 9.76
N ARG A 177 -18.76 15.19 8.54
CA ARG A 177 -17.79 15.65 7.53
C ARG A 177 -16.81 16.68 8.10
N ASP A 178 -17.34 17.68 8.81
CA ASP A 178 -16.53 18.79 9.30
C ASP A 178 -15.59 18.34 10.41
N ARG A 179 -16.00 17.39 11.27
CA ARG A 179 -15.13 16.79 12.27
C ARG A 179 -14.03 15.95 11.64
N PHE A 180 -14.35 15.15 10.62
CA PHE A 180 -13.35 14.39 9.85
C PHE A 180 -12.30 15.30 9.23
N LEU A 181 -12.73 16.41 8.60
CA LEU A 181 -11.82 17.39 8.00
C LEU A 181 -10.99 18.13 9.05
N GLN A 182 -11.54 18.42 10.24
CA GLN A 182 -10.80 19.02 11.35
C GLN A 182 -9.68 18.09 11.86
N ILE A 183 -9.99 16.80 12.07
CA ILE A 183 -8.99 15.81 12.50
C ILE A 183 -7.93 15.65 11.42
N LYS A 184 -8.32 15.42 10.16
CA LYS A 184 -7.40 15.30 9.02
C LYS A 184 -6.45 16.49 8.89
N ARG A 185 -6.92 17.72 9.12
CA ARG A 185 -6.08 18.92 9.04
C ARG A 185 -5.01 18.96 10.12
N ASN A 186 -5.31 18.42 11.29
CA ASN A 186 -4.50 18.49 12.51
C ASN A 186 -3.77 17.17 12.84
N ILE A 187 -3.95 16.10 12.07
CA ILE A 187 -3.29 14.81 12.31
C ILE A 187 -1.77 14.96 12.39
N HIS A 188 -1.17 14.57 13.51
CA HIS A 188 0.28 14.58 13.78
C HIS A 188 0.68 13.36 14.61
N VAL A 189 1.97 13.03 14.57
CA VAL A 189 2.58 11.94 15.34
C VAL A 189 3.88 12.37 16.04
N VAL A 190 4.15 13.68 16.11
CA VAL A 190 5.31 14.28 16.80
C VAL A 190 4.94 15.62 17.40
N ASP A 191 5.74 16.05 18.37
CA ASP A 191 5.81 17.45 18.79
C ASP A 191 6.79 18.20 17.86
N ASN A 192 6.30 19.19 17.11
CA ASN A 192 7.16 19.94 16.21
C ASN A 192 8.21 20.80 16.94
N ALA A 193 8.01 21.12 18.23
CA ALA A 193 8.97 21.88 19.03
C ALA A 193 10.28 21.12 19.26
N ASN A 194 10.24 19.79 19.17
CA ASN A 194 11.39 18.91 19.37
C ASN A 194 12.12 18.57 18.07
N GLN A 195 11.71 19.12 16.93
CA GLN A 195 12.43 18.92 15.67
C GLN A 195 13.71 19.75 15.68
N LEU A 196 14.86 19.09 15.46
CA LEU A 196 16.15 19.76 15.33
C LEU A 196 16.17 20.73 14.15
N ASP A 197 17.09 21.71 14.22
CA ASP A 197 17.34 22.62 13.11
C ASP A 197 17.88 21.86 11.89
N SER A 198 17.58 22.36 10.69
CA SER A 198 18.02 21.73 9.44
C SER A 198 19.54 21.65 9.26
N ASN A 199 20.32 22.46 10.00
CA ASN A 199 21.78 22.43 9.98
C ASN A 199 22.36 21.45 11.01
N ASP A 200 21.55 20.89 11.90
CA ASP A 200 22.01 19.91 12.87
C ASP A 200 22.42 18.60 12.14
N PRO A 201 23.59 18.02 12.42
CA PRO A 201 24.01 16.77 11.80
C PRO A 201 23.06 15.60 12.07
N ASN A 202 22.25 15.67 13.14
CA ASN A 202 21.26 14.66 13.51
C ASN A 202 19.84 15.00 13.00
N PHE A 203 19.70 15.98 12.09
CA PHE A 203 18.41 16.35 11.52
C PHE A 203 17.75 15.19 10.76
N ASP A 204 16.62 14.71 11.27
CA ASP A 204 15.83 13.67 10.61
C ASP A 204 14.82 14.28 9.62
N ARG A 205 15.05 14.08 8.32
CA ARG A 205 14.12 14.53 7.26
C ARG A 205 12.74 13.89 7.36
N ALA A 206 12.64 12.70 7.93
CA ALA A 206 11.39 11.98 8.16
C ALA A 206 10.83 12.17 9.58
N TYR A 207 11.34 13.14 10.35
CA TYR A 207 10.96 13.39 11.75
C TYR A 207 9.45 13.29 11.97
N LYS A 208 8.64 13.96 11.12
CA LYS A 208 7.17 14.04 11.25
C LYS A 208 6.43 12.72 11.15
N VAL A 209 7.10 11.64 10.78
CA VAL A 209 6.53 10.28 10.70
C VAL A 209 7.38 9.26 11.45
N ARG A 210 8.54 9.64 11.97
CA ARG A 210 9.52 8.72 12.56
C ARG A 210 8.94 7.86 13.69
N PRO A 211 8.17 8.40 14.65
CA PRO A 211 7.62 7.56 15.72
C PRO A 211 6.67 6.47 15.19
N LEU A 212 5.82 6.81 14.23
CA LEU A 212 4.90 5.83 13.63
C LEU A 212 5.65 4.80 12.77
N LEU A 213 6.68 5.22 12.03
CA LEU A 213 7.55 4.30 11.29
C LEU A 213 8.20 3.28 12.23
N ASN A 214 8.70 3.72 13.37
CA ASN A 214 9.37 2.86 14.35
C ASN A 214 8.40 1.85 14.96
N ILE A 215 7.21 2.28 15.41
CA ILE A 215 6.19 1.39 15.97
C ILE A 215 5.83 0.28 14.97
N VAL A 216 5.49 0.65 13.73
CA VAL A 216 5.08 -0.32 12.71
C VAL A 216 6.23 -1.26 12.34
N LYS A 217 7.45 -0.73 12.21
CA LYS A 217 8.66 -1.52 11.92
C LYS A 217 8.95 -2.54 13.02
N GLU A 218 8.89 -2.12 14.28
CA GLU A 218 9.10 -3.00 15.44
C GLU A 218 8.04 -4.11 15.50
N ASN A 219 6.79 -3.80 15.21
CA ASN A 219 5.71 -4.79 15.15
C ASN A 219 5.90 -5.80 14.02
N PHE A 220 6.33 -5.36 12.84
CA PHE A 220 6.57 -6.26 11.70
C PHE A 220 7.77 -7.19 11.97
N ARG A 221 8.82 -6.68 12.62
CA ARG A 221 10.02 -7.45 12.99
C ARG A 221 9.72 -8.61 13.94
N LYS A 222 8.62 -8.54 14.72
CA LYS A 222 8.18 -9.62 15.63
C LYS A 222 7.61 -10.84 14.89
N ILE A 223 7.23 -10.69 13.62
CA ILE A 223 6.66 -11.80 12.84
C ILE A 223 7.77 -12.80 12.52
N ALA A 224 7.54 -14.08 12.86
CA ALA A 224 8.41 -15.17 12.44
C ALA A 224 8.51 -15.25 10.91
N LYS A 225 9.74 -15.31 10.40
CA LYS A 225 10.05 -15.23 8.97
C LYS A 225 9.91 -16.60 8.30
N GLU A 226 9.43 -16.62 7.07
CA GLU A 226 9.40 -17.82 6.24
C GLU A 226 10.79 -18.13 5.64
N GLU A 227 10.95 -19.35 5.12
CA GLU A 227 12.20 -19.81 4.52
C GLU A 227 12.71 -18.86 3.42
N LYS A 228 11.81 -18.44 2.52
CA LYS A 228 12.13 -17.71 1.29
C LYS A 228 11.71 -16.26 1.41
N LEU A 229 12.65 -15.36 1.22
CA LEU A 229 12.48 -13.94 1.42
C LEU A 229 12.84 -13.20 0.14
N SER A 230 12.19 -12.06 -0.11
CA SER A 230 12.57 -11.14 -1.17
C SER A 230 12.84 -9.75 -0.63
N ALA A 231 13.84 -9.08 -1.21
CA ALA A 231 14.15 -7.69 -0.91
C ALA A 231 14.06 -6.84 -2.18
N ASP A 232 13.23 -5.79 -2.12
CA ASP A 232 13.02 -4.85 -3.21
C ASP A 232 12.52 -3.50 -2.68
N GLU A 233 12.31 -2.53 -3.57
CA GLU A 233 11.68 -1.26 -3.24
C GLU A 233 10.19 -1.16 -3.56
N GLN A 234 9.50 -0.41 -2.71
CA GLN A 234 8.15 0.10 -2.90
C GLN A 234 8.15 1.63 -3.04
N ILE A 235 7.18 2.16 -3.78
CA ILE A 235 6.96 3.61 -3.92
C ILE A 235 5.61 4.01 -3.32
N ILE A 236 5.63 4.87 -2.30
CA ILE A 236 4.44 5.55 -1.77
C ILE A 236 4.08 6.72 -2.70
N PRO A 237 2.97 6.67 -3.47
CA PRO A 237 2.72 7.66 -4.51
C PRO A 237 2.50 9.07 -3.96
N PHE A 238 3.29 10.02 -4.46
CA PHE A 238 3.16 11.44 -4.08
C PHE A 238 3.65 12.37 -5.19
N LYS A 239 2.79 13.31 -5.59
CA LYS A 239 3.11 14.31 -6.63
C LYS A 239 3.49 15.69 -6.08
N GLY A 240 3.35 15.94 -4.78
CA GLY A 240 3.69 17.23 -4.18
C GLY A 240 5.20 17.51 -4.15
N ARG A 241 5.56 18.70 -3.65
CA ARG A 241 6.97 19.09 -3.44
C ARG A 241 7.48 18.46 -2.14
N SER A 242 8.61 17.76 -2.23
CA SER A 242 9.32 17.19 -1.08
C SER A 242 10.73 16.81 -1.51
N ILE A 243 11.71 17.05 -0.64
CA ILE A 243 13.13 16.70 -0.88
C ILE A 243 13.38 15.19 -0.84
N MET A 244 12.57 14.43 -0.11
CA MET A 244 12.70 12.97 0.01
C MET A 244 12.07 12.22 -1.18
N LYS A 245 11.34 12.92 -2.05
CA LYS A 245 10.62 12.32 -3.17
C LYS A 245 11.60 11.80 -4.22
N GLN A 246 11.40 10.56 -4.65
CA GLN A 246 12.17 9.87 -5.68
C GLN A 246 11.40 9.79 -7.01
N HIS A 247 12.16 9.72 -8.10
CA HIS A 247 11.65 9.41 -9.43
C HIS A 247 12.04 7.97 -9.81
N MET A 248 11.05 7.11 -10.05
CA MET A 248 11.23 5.71 -10.46
C MET A 248 10.49 5.45 -11.77
N PRO A 249 11.11 5.67 -12.95
CA PRO A 249 10.42 5.69 -14.23
C PRO A 249 9.75 4.36 -14.60
N LYS A 250 10.28 3.24 -14.11
CA LYS A 250 9.80 1.88 -14.37
C LYS A 250 8.65 1.42 -13.46
N LYS A 251 8.32 2.15 -12.39
CA LYS A 251 7.18 1.82 -11.52
C LYS A 251 5.90 2.51 -12.03
N PRO A 252 4.70 1.91 -11.83
CA PRO A 252 3.43 2.48 -12.29
C PRO A 252 3.19 3.92 -11.80
N HIS A 253 3.59 4.19 -10.57
CA HIS A 253 3.66 5.53 -10.02
C HIS A 253 5.11 6.01 -9.98
N ARG A 254 5.48 6.84 -10.97
CA ARG A 254 6.87 7.29 -11.14
C ARG A 254 7.39 8.22 -10.05
N TRP A 255 6.52 8.85 -9.27
CA TRP A 255 6.90 9.84 -8.26
C TRP A 255 6.33 9.48 -6.90
N GLY A 256 7.19 9.43 -5.88
CA GLY A 256 6.76 9.10 -4.52
C GLY A 256 7.90 8.98 -3.52
N TYR A 257 7.59 8.47 -2.33
CA TYR A 257 8.60 8.15 -1.31
C TYR A 257 9.05 6.70 -1.49
N LYS A 258 10.36 6.47 -1.43
CA LYS A 258 10.93 5.12 -1.57
C LYS A 258 10.99 4.44 -0.19
N MET A 259 10.56 3.19 -0.14
CA MET A 259 10.77 2.29 0.99
C MET A 259 11.45 1.03 0.49
N PHE A 260 12.51 0.60 1.16
CA PHE A 260 13.09 -0.72 0.96
C PHE A 260 12.33 -1.70 1.84
N ILE A 261 11.93 -2.84 1.31
CA ILE A 261 11.07 -3.83 1.97
C ILE A 261 11.78 -5.18 1.98
N LEU A 262 11.72 -5.89 3.12
CA LEU A 262 11.94 -7.32 3.20
C LEU A 262 10.59 -8.01 3.34
N ALA A 263 10.24 -8.83 2.36
CA ALA A 263 8.98 -9.55 2.32
C ALA A 263 9.18 -11.07 2.28
N GLY A 264 8.15 -11.81 2.67
CA GLY A 264 8.02 -13.21 2.31
C GLY A 264 7.88 -13.36 0.79
N SER A 265 8.70 -14.22 0.19
CA SER A 265 8.71 -14.46 -1.25
C SER A 265 7.35 -14.90 -1.77
N ASP A 266 6.68 -15.80 -1.03
CA ASP A 266 5.45 -16.44 -1.49
C ASP A 266 4.21 -15.80 -0.84
N SER A 267 4.34 -15.33 0.41
CA SER A 267 3.23 -14.74 1.17
C SER A 267 3.05 -13.24 0.93
N GLY A 268 4.11 -12.51 0.57
CA GLY A 268 4.12 -11.05 0.54
C GLY A 268 4.10 -10.38 1.92
N ILE A 269 4.21 -11.14 3.03
CA ILE A 269 4.25 -10.58 4.39
C ILE A 269 5.47 -9.68 4.51
N CYS A 270 5.28 -8.42 4.90
CA CYS A 270 6.35 -7.48 5.19
C CYS A 270 6.97 -7.79 6.56
N TYR A 271 8.22 -8.24 6.59
CA TYR A 271 8.95 -8.55 7.82
C TYR A 271 9.80 -7.38 8.32
N ASP A 272 10.27 -6.54 7.40
CA ASP A 272 11.03 -5.35 7.73
C ASP A 272 10.95 -4.30 6.62
N PHE A 273 11.22 -3.04 6.94
CA PHE A 273 11.36 -1.98 5.96
C PHE A 273 12.35 -0.89 6.40
N LYS A 274 12.89 -0.15 5.42
CA LYS A 274 13.70 1.05 5.62
C LYS A 274 13.17 2.19 4.76
N PHE A 275 12.70 3.25 5.42
CA PHE A 275 12.22 4.46 4.74
C PHE A 275 13.39 5.29 4.22
N TYR A 276 13.39 5.63 2.93
CA TYR A 276 14.48 6.36 2.30
C TYR A 276 14.26 7.88 2.36
N THR A 277 15.20 8.56 3.01
CA THR A 277 15.24 10.02 3.26
C THR A 277 16.16 10.77 2.28
N GLY A 278 16.78 10.05 1.35
CA GLY A 278 17.82 10.56 0.45
C GLY A 278 19.20 10.00 0.81
N LYS A 279 20.25 10.52 0.16
CA LYS A 279 21.63 10.11 0.39
C LYS A 279 22.06 10.47 1.82
N GLU A 280 22.53 9.49 2.56
CA GLU A 280 23.05 9.64 3.93
C GLU A 280 24.40 8.94 4.03
N GLY A 281 25.46 9.71 4.29
CA GLY A 281 26.81 9.21 4.53
C GLY A 281 27.40 8.32 3.43
N LYS A 282 28.52 7.66 3.74
CA LYS A 282 29.10 6.57 2.94
C LYS A 282 29.06 5.30 3.80
N PRO A 283 28.07 4.42 3.62
CA PRO A 283 27.98 3.18 4.39
C PRO A 283 29.18 2.27 4.09
N GLU A 284 29.60 1.49 5.09
CA GLU A 284 30.80 0.66 5.06
C GLU A 284 30.83 -0.29 3.85
N HIS A 285 29.71 -0.96 3.56
CA HIS A 285 29.61 -1.94 2.48
C HIS A 285 29.05 -1.36 1.16
N GLY A 286 28.89 -0.03 1.08
CA GLY A 286 28.15 0.65 0.02
C GLY A 286 26.63 0.53 0.20
N LEU A 287 25.89 1.48 -0.37
CA LEU A 287 24.46 1.66 -0.11
C LEU A 287 23.65 0.39 -0.42
N CYS A 288 23.86 -0.22 -1.57
CA CYS A 288 23.10 -1.39 -2.04
C CYS A 288 23.25 -2.58 -1.08
N THR A 289 24.47 -2.90 -0.66
CA THR A 289 24.74 -4.01 0.25
C THR A 289 24.24 -3.70 1.65
N GLN A 290 24.52 -2.49 2.15
CA GLN A 290 24.15 -2.10 3.52
C GLN A 290 22.63 -2.14 3.73
N VAL A 291 21.86 -1.64 2.76
CA VAL A 291 20.39 -1.66 2.86
C VAL A 291 19.84 -3.07 3.05
N VAL A 292 20.36 -4.06 2.31
CA VAL A 292 19.89 -5.44 2.46
C VAL A 292 20.34 -6.05 3.78
N LEU A 293 21.58 -5.79 4.22
CA LEU A 293 22.05 -6.26 5.52
C LEU A 293 21.22 -5.67 6.67
N ASP A 294 20.86 -4.37 6.61
CA ASP A 294 20.01 -3.71 7.59
C ASP A 294 18.59 -4.32 7.63
N LEU A 295 18.04 -4.67 6.47
CA LEU A 295 16.75 -5.35 6.37
C LEU A 295 16.80 -6.78 6.94
N CYS A 296 17.93 -7.46 6.78
CA CYS A 296 18.15 -8.81 7.27
C CYS A 296 18.59 -8.88 8.74
N GLU A 297 18.70 -7.76 9.44
CA GLU A 297 19.17 -7.68 10.84
C GLU A 297 18.43 -8.64 11.78
N THR A 298 17.12 -8.82 11.58
CA THR A 298 16.26 -9.68 12.41
C THR A 298 15.95 -11.04 11.78
N VAL A 299 16.62 -11.39 10.68
CA VAL A 299 16.52 -12.72 10.06
C VAL A 299 17.33 -13.70 10.93
N PRO A 300 16.72 -14.78 11.44
CA PRO A 300 17.45 -15.79 12.19
C PRO A 300 18.64 -16.32 11.38
N ARG A 301 19.79 -16.42 12.05
CA ARG A 301 21.05 -16.83 11.43
C ARG A 301 21.18 -18.34 11.42
N SER A 302 21.94 -18.86 10.46
CA SER A 302 22.36 -20.28 10.41
C SER A 302 21.22 -21.31 10.38
N ILE A 303 20.03 -20.91 9.91
CA ILE A 303 18.90 -21.83 9.65
C ILE A 303 18.53 -21.91 8.16
N ASN A 304 19.42 -21.43 7.28
CA ASN A 304 19.35 -21.55 5.83
C ASN A 304 18.17 -20.81 5.17
N HIS A 305 17.87 -19.59 5.62
CA HIS A 305 16.97 -18.69 4.87
C HIS A 305 17.51 -18.41 3.46
N LYS A 306 16.60 -18.16 2.52
CA LYS A 306 16.88 -17.96 1.09
C LYS A 306 16.38 -16.59 0.66
N LEU A 307 17.30 -15.68 0.36
CA LEU A 307 16.99 -14.31 -0.02
C LEU A 307 17.11 -14.10 -1.53
N PHE A 308 16.09 -13.50 -2.10
CA PHE A 308 16.01 -13.13 -3.51
C PHE A 308 16.06 -11.62 -3.66
N CYS A 309 16.98 -11.10 -4.49
CA CYS A 309 17.16 -9.66 -4.68
C CYS A 309 17.35 -9.28 -6.15
N ASP A 310 16.95 -8.07 -6.49
CA ASP A 310 17.11 -7.52 -7.84
C ASP A 310 18.59 -7.17 -8.17
N ASN A 311 18.82 -6.66 -9.39
CA ASN A 311 20.14 -6.22 -9.83
C ASN A 311 20.64 -4.92 -9.20
N PHE A 312 19.77 -4.11 -8.58
CA PHE A 312 20.18 -2.95 -7.82
C PHE A 312 20.90 -3.38 -6.54
N TYR A 313 20.46 -4.43 -5.85
CA TYR A 313 21.10 -4.90 -4.62
C TYR A 313 22.26 -5.88 -4.83
N THR A 314 22.17 -6.74 -5.84
CA THR A 314 23.07 -7.90 -5.97
C THR A 314 24.53 -7.50 -6.25
N THR A 315 25.44 -7.85 -5.33
CA THR A 315 26.89 -7.68 -5.44
C THR A 315 27.61 -8.91 -4.89
N ILE A 316 28.88 -9.12 -5.27
CA ILE A 316 29.72 -10.19 -4.69
C ILE A 316 29.83 -10.04 -3.17
N ARG A 317 30.03 -8.81 -2.69
CA ARG A 317 30.11 -8.52 -1.25
C ARG A 317 28.84 -8.93 -0.52
N LEU A 318 27.66 -8.60 -1.07
CA LEU A 318 26.38 -8.98 -0.48
C LEU A 318 26.23 -10.50 -0.35
N GLN A 319 26.60 -11.25 -1.38
CA GLN A 319 26.54 -12.72 -1.38
C GLN A 319 27.41 -13.31 -0.26
N VAL A 320 28.63 -12.82 -0.13
CA VAL A 320 29.58 -13.27 0.90
C VAL A 320 29.08 -12.94 2.30
N GLU A 321 28.64 -11.70 2.54
CA GLU A 321 28.18 -11.27 3.87
C GLU A 321 26.90 -11.97 4.30
N LEU A 322 25.93 -12.18 3.39
CA LEU A 322 24.74 -12.97 3.71
C LEU A 322 25.08 -14.42 4.02
N HIS A 323 26.01 -15.03 3.26
CA HIS A 323 26.44 -16.39 3.52
C HIS A 323 27.11 -16.54 4.90
N LYS A 324 27.92 -15.56 5.32
CA LYS A 324 28.51 -15.51 6.67
C LYS A 324 27.43 -15.41 7.77
N LEU A 325 26.25 -14.89 7.46
CA LEU A 325 25.08 -14.87 8.35
C LEU A 325 24.24 -16.16 8.29
N GLY A 326 24.63 -17.14 7.46
CA GLY A 326 23.85 -18.36 7.22
C GLY A 326 22.60 -18.12 6.37
N ILE A 327 22.61 -17.07 5.54
CA ILE A 327 21.55 -16.72 4.61
C ILE A 327 22.08 -16.94 3.19
N TYR A 328 21.40 -17.78 2.43
CA TYR A 328 21.71 -18.00 1.03
C TYR A 328 21.07 -16.91 0.17
N ALA A 329 21.77 -16.46 -0.87
CA ALA A 329 21.25 -15.41 -1.74
C ALA A 329 21.24 -15.81 -3.23
N VAL A 330 20.25 -15.28 -3.93
CA VAL A 330 20.07 -15.42 -5.38
C VAL A 330 19.62 -14.06 -5.92
N GLY A 331 20.26 -13.57 -6.97
CA GLY A 331 19.80 -12.33 -7.58
C GLY A 331 20.26 -12.16 -9.02
N THR A 332 19.53 -11.33 -9.76
CA THR A 332 20.03 -10.81 -11.03
C THR A 332 21.16 -9.84 -10.75
N VAL A 333 22.16 -9.74 -11.62
CA VAL A 333 23.37 -8.94 -11.36
C VAL A 333 23.78 -8.16 -12.60
N ARG A 334 24.30 -6.95 -12.39
CA ARG A 334 24.84 -6.14 -13.49
C ARG A 334 26.25 -6.63 -13.86
N PRO A 335 26.59 -6.75 -15.15
CA PRO A 335 27.90 -7.25 -15.59
C PRO A 335 29.10 -6.51 -14.98
N ASN A 336 28.98 -5.18 -14.82
CA ASN A 336 30.03 -4.34 -14.24
C ASN A 336 30.32 -4.61 -12.76
N ARG A 337 29.50 -5.42 -12.06
CA ARG A 337 29.70 -5.84 -10.67
C ARG A 337 30.45 -7.17 -10.54
N LEU A 338 30.88 -7.75 -11.66
CA LEU A 338 31.57 -9.05 -11.71
C LEU A 338 32.99 -8.89 -12.30
N PRO A 339 33.93 -8.29 -11.54
CA PRO A 339 35.28 -8.05 -12.03
C PRO A 339 36.00 -9.35 -12.40
N GLY A 340 36.72 -9.34 -13.53
CA GLY A 340 37.50 -10.49 -14.01
C GLY A 340 36.67 -11.65 -14.56
N LEU A 341 35.34 -11.52 -14.64
CA LEU A 341 34.48 -12.58 -15.15
C LEU A 341 34.54 -12.66 -16.67
N ILE A 342 35.01 -13.79 -17.19
CA ILE A 342 35.03 -14.10 -18.63
C ILE A 342 34.08 -15.26 -18.89
N MET A 343 33.04 -14.99 -19.69
CA MET A 343 32.04 -15.95 -20.17
C MET A 343 31.75 -15.67 -21.64
N LYS A 344 31.00 -16.56 -22.30
CA LYS A 344 30.48 -16.33 -23.66
C LYS A 344 29.87 -14.93 -23.79
N ASN A 345 30.13 -14.27 -24.92
CA ASN A 345 29.56 -12.97 -25.21
C ASN A 345 28.10 -13.13 -25.71
N GLU A 346 27.37 -12.03 -25.85
CA GLU A 346 25.96 -12.07 -26.28
C GLU A 346 25.79 -12.59 -27.72
N LYS A 347 26.75 -12.33 -28.61
CA LYS A 347 26.70 -12.83 -30.00
C LYS A 347 26.84 -14.35 -30.02
N ASP A 348 27.79 -14.90 -29.27
CA ASP A 348 28.01 -16.35 -29.20
C ASP A 348 26.77 -17.06 -28.64
N LEU A 349 26.18 -16.54 -27.56
CA LEU A 349 24.96 -17.08 -26.97
C LEU A 349 23.76 -16.96 -27.91
N SER A 350 23.64 -15.85 -28.64
CA SER A 350 22.58 -15.67 -29.62
C SER A 350 22.68 -16.66 -30.79
N LEU A 351 23.89 -17.06 -31.19
CA LEU A 351 24.10 -18.07 -32.23
C LEU A 351 23.71 -19.47 -31.74
N GLU A 352 23.94 -19.77 -30.46
CA GLU A 352 23.49 -21.02 -29.82
C GLU A 352 21.97 -21.08 -29.61
N GLY A 353 21.30 -19.93 -29.65
CA GLY A 353 19.85 -19.80 -29.60
C GLY A 353 19.29 -19.63 -28.19
N ARG A 354 17.97 -19.41 -28.12
CA ARG A 354 17.25 -19.22 -26.84
C ARG A 354 17.44 -20.43 -25.93
N GLY A 355 17.81 -20.17 -24.68
CA GLY A 355 18.15 -21.17 -23.69
C GLY A 355 19.64 -21.47 -23.57
N ALA A 356 20.49 -20.85 -24.40
CA ALA A 356 21.94 -20.94 -24.26
C ALA A 356 22.38 -20.36 -22.90
N MET A 357 23.37 -20.99 -22.29
CA MET A 357 23.85 -20.61 -20.95
C MET A 357 25.35 -20.82 -20.80
N ASP A 358 25.97 -20.00 -19.96
CA ASP A 358 27.35 -20.13 -19.50
C ASP A 358 27.43 -19.81 -18.01
N HIS A 359 28.41 -20.37 -17.31
CA HIS A 359 28.58 -20.15 -15.88
C HIS A 359 30.04 -20.18 -15.45
N ARG A 360 30.36 -19.48 -14.36
CA ARG A 360 31.64 -19.55 -13.67
C ARG A 360 31.41 -19.61 -12.17
N VAL A 361 32.33 -20.27 -11.49
CA VAL A 361 32.37 -20.35 -10.03
C VAL A 361 33.62 -19.63 -9.53
N ALA A 362 33.48 -18.86 -8.46
CA ALA A 362 34.61 -18.29 -7.75
C ALA A 362 34.49 -18.57 -6.25
N GLU A 363 35.59 -18.39 -5.53
CA GLU A 363 35.63 -18.49 -4.08
C GLU A 363 36.11 -17.15 -3.52
N VAL A 364 35.37 -16.59 -2.57
CA VAL A 364 35.65 -15.29 -1.94
C VAL A 364 35.44 -15.43 -0.44
N ASP A 365 36.48 -15.17 0.35
CA ASP A 365 36.46 -15.33 1.81
C ASP A 365 35.95 -16.71 2.27
N GLY A 366 36.31 -17.78 1.55
CA GLY A 366 35.84 -19.16 1.82
C GLY A 366 34.40 -19.44 1.38
N VAL A 367 33.73 -18.49 0.72
CA VAL A 367 32.36 -18.64 0.21
C VAL A 367 32.39 -18.93 -1.29
N GLN A 368 31.76 -20.02 -1.70
CA GLN A 368 31.58 -20.35 -3.11
C GLN A 368 30.44 -19.53 -3.71
N ILE A 369 30.72 -18.85 -4.82
CA ILE A 369 29.74 -18.04 -5.56
C ILE A 369 29.64 -18.52 -7.01
N CYS A 370 28.42 -18.61 -7.54
CA CYS A 370 28.15 -18.97 -8.93
C CYS A 370 27.61 -17.75 -9.69
N ALA A 371 28.26 -17.40 -10.81
CA ALA A 371 27.71 -16.49 -11.79
C ALA A 371 27.18 -17.29 -12.99
N VAL A 372 25.91 -17.08 -13.34
CA VAL A 372 25.25 -17.71 -14.51
C VAL A 372 24.83 -16.64 -15.48
N LYS A 373 25.09 -16.86 -16.75
CA LYS A 373 24.60 -16.06 -17.88
C LYS A 373 23.66 -16.92 -18.70
N TRP A 374 22.43 -16.46 -18.89
CA TRP A 374 21.39 -17.15 -19.65
C TRP A 374 20.87 -16.24 -20.76
N TYR A 375 20.68 -16.80 -21.95
CA TYR A 375 20.17 -16.06 -23.11
C TYR A 375 18.76 -16.50 -23.43
N ASP A 376 17.82 -15.54 -23.37
CA ASP A 376 16.48 -15.72 -23.91
C ASP A 376 16.29 -14.76 -25.10
N ASN A 377 15.42 -13.74 -24.99
CA ASN A 377 15.39 -12.64 -25.94
C ASN A 377 16.59 -11.68 -25.75
N LYS A 378 17.13 -11.65 -24.53
CA LYS A 378 18.32 -10.89 -24.12
C LYS A 378 19.08 -11.69 -23.08
N VAL A 379 20.32 -11.28 -22.83
CA VAL A 379 21.16 -11.85 -21.78
C VAL A 379 20.65 -11.44 -20.39
N VAL A 380 20.46 -12.43 -19.52
CA VAL A 380 20.25 -12.26 -18.08
C VAL A 380 21.48 -12.82 -17.35
N ASN A 381 22.04 -12.02 -16.44
CA ASN A 381 23.12 -12.47 -15.56
C ASN A 381 22.57 -12.62 -14.14
N CYS A 382 22.91 -13.72 -13.49
CA CYS A 382 22.56 -14.01 -12.10
C CYS A 382 23.81 -14.34 -11.29
N LEU A 383 23.76 -14.02 -10.00
CA LEU A 383 24.78 -14.35 -9.01
C LEU A 383 24.10 -15.04 -7.82
N SER A 384 24.70 -16.12 -7.32
CA SER A 384 24.12 -16.87 -6.21
C SER A 384 25.15 -17.63 -5.38
N THR A 385 24.81 -17.87 -4.11
CA THR A 385 25.46 -18.83 -3.21
C THR A 385 24.68 -20.15 -3.06
N LEU A 386 23.63 -20.38 -3.86
CA LEU A 386 22.67 -21.47 -3.65
C LEU A 386 22.34 -22.25 -4.93
N HIS A 387 21.99 -21.53 -5.99
CA HIS A 387 21.52 -22.13 -7.23
C HIS A 387 22.49 -21.82 -8.37
N ALA A 388 22.60 -22.76 -9.31
CA ALA A 388 23.41 -22.64 -10.52
C ALA A 388 22.59 -23.09 -11.75
N CYS A 389 23.25 -23.67 -12.76
CA CYS A 389 22.58 -24.12 -13.98
C CYS A 389 21.64 -25.31 -13.74
N HIS A 390 22.07 -26.31 -12.96
CA HIS A 390 21.36 -27.58 -12.83
C HIS A 390 20.45 -27.65 -11.58
N PRO A 391 19.36 -28.44 -11.63
CA PRO A 391 18.82 -29.11 -12.83
C PRO A 391 18.23 -28.10 -13.83
N VAL A 392 18.39 -28.37 -15.13
CA VAL A 392 17.81 -27.54 -16.20
C VAL A 392 16.41 -28.04 -16.51
N ASP A 393 15.44 -27.12 -16.61
CA ASP A 393 14.08 -27.43 -17.07
C ASP A 393 13.72 -26.67 -18.36
N PHE A 394 12.46 -26.77 -18.78
CA PHE A 394 11.93 -26.06 -19.94
C PHE A 394 10.84 -25.09 -19.50
N VAL A 395 10.83 -23.89 -20.08
CA VAL A 395 9.80 -22.87 -19.89
C VAL A 395 9.16 -22.51 -21.22
N GLN A 396 7.84 -22.40 -21.24
CA GLN A 396 7.12 -21.90 -22.42
C GLN A 396 7.30 -20.39 -22.57
N ARG A 397 7.69 -19.97 -23.76
CA ARG A 397 7.87 -18.56 -24.11
C ARG A 397 7.30 -18.28 -25.49
N TRP A 398 6.68 -17.11 -25.66
CA TRP A 398 6.28 -16.64 -26.98
C TRP A 398 7.52 -16.32 -27.82
N SER A 399 7.54 -16.73 -29.09
CA SER A 399 8.57 -16.36 -30.06
C SER A 399 7.96 -15.43 -31.09
N ASN A 400 8.38 -14.16 -31.11
CA ASN A 400 7.93 -13.20 -32.11
C ASN A 400 8.34 -13.61 -33.54
N LYS A 401 9.49 -14.29 -33.68
CA LYS A 401 9.98 -14.80 -34.97
C LYS A 401 9.10 -15.92 -35.53
N GLU A 402 8.65 -16.82 -34.66
CA GLU A 402 7.89 -18.01 -35.06
C GLU A 402 6.37 -17.86 -34.86
N LYS A 403 5.92 -16.77 -34.23
CA LYS A 403 4.52 -16.48 -33.87
C LYS A 403 3.83 -17.65 -33.15
N LYS A 404 4.57 -18.33 -32.26
CA LYS A 404 4.06 -19.43 -31.44
C LYS A 404 4.81 -19.52 -30.11
N HIS A 405 4.26 -20.29 -29.18
CA HIS A 405 4.98 -20.68 -27.96
C HIS A 405 6.05 -21.74 -28.29
N ILE A 406 7.27 -21.52 -27.80
CA ILE A 406 8.40 -22.42 -27.89
C ILE A 406 8.85 -22.86 -26.49
N GLN A 407 9.52 -24.01 -26.40
CA GLN A 407 10.14 -24.49 -25.17
C GLN A 407 11.59 -24.01 -25.11
N VAL A 408 11.91 -23.22 -24.08
CA VAL A 408 13.24 -22.67 -23.87
C VAL A 408 13.88 -23.36 -22.67
N LYS A 409 15.12 -23.85 -22.82
CA LYS A 409 15.90 -24.40 -21.69
C LYS A 409 16.13 -23.31 -20.66
N ARG A 410 15.77 -23.56 -19.41
CA ARG A 410 15.90 -22.61 -18.30
C ARG A 410 16.76 -23.22 -17.18
N PRO A 411 17.83 -22.53 -16.75
CA PRO A 411 18.64 -22.99 -15.63
C PRO A 411 17.91 -22.83 -14.29
N ASN A 412 18.26 -23.67 -13.32
CA ASN A 412 17.61 -23.71 -12.00
C ASN A 412 17.62 -22.34 -11.30
N ILE A 413 18.72 -21.60 -11.39
CA ILE A 413 18.84 -20.25 -10.81
C ILE A 413 17.77 -19.27 -11.34
N ILE A 414 17.44 -19.33 -12.63
CA ILE A 414 16.42 -18.47 -13.24
C ILE A 414 15.03 -18.89 -12.80
N LYS A 415 14.77 -20.21 -12.71
CA LYS A 415 13.52 -20.75 -12.17
C LYS A 415 13.29 -20.25 -10.75
N ALA A 416 14.26 -20.45 -9.86
CA ALA A 416 14.14 -20.07 -8.46
C ALA A 416 13.98 -18.55 -8.30
N TYR A 417 14.76 -17.76 -9.05
CA TYR A 417 14.64 -16.30 -9.02
C TYR A 417 13.24 -15.83 -9.43
N ASN A 418 12.71 -16.31 -10.55
CA ASN A 418 11.39 -15.91 -11.04
C ASN A 418 10.25 -16.34 -10.12
N GLN A 419 10.42 -17.46 -9.39
CA GLN A 419 9.43 -17.93 -8.43
C GLN A 419 9.37 -17.07 -7.17
N HIS A 420 10.52 -16.55 -6.70
CA HIS A 420 10.62 -16.05 -5.32
C HIS A 420 10.97 -14.56 -5.19
N MET A 421 11.32 -13.86 -6.27
CA MET A 421 11.60 -12.42 -6.22
C MET A 421 10.34 -11.55 -6.00
N GLY A 422 9.15 -12.04 -6.37
CA GLY A 422 7.92 -11.24 -6.50
C GLY A 422 7.21 -10.82 -5.22
N GLY A 423 7.68 -11.21 -4.02
CA GLY A 423 6.99 -10.96 -2.75
C GLY A 423 6.67 -9.48 -2.45
N VAL A 424 7.60 -8.55 -2.76
CA VAL A 424 7.38 -7.11 -2.56
C VAL A 424 6.37 -6.55 -3.56
N ASP A 425 6.40 -7.01 -4.82
CA ASP A 425 5.42 -6.59 -5.83
C ASP A 425 4.02 -7.14 -5.48
N LEU A 426 3.91 -8.34 -4.91
CA LEU A 426 2.65 -8.90 -4.40
C LEU A 426 2.06 -7.98 -3.32
N LEU A 427 2.87 -7.60 -2.34
CA LEU A 427 2.47 -6.65 -1.31
C LEU A 427 2.00 -5.30 -1.89
N ASP A 428 2.75 -4.74 -2.85
CA ASP A 428 2.39 -3.45 -3.46
C ASP A 428 1.06 -3.52 -4.23
N MET A 429 0.82 -4.63 -4.94
CA MET A 429 -0.44 -4.85 -5.64
C MET A 429 -1.61 -5.03 -4.67
N LEU A 430 -1.46 -5.79 -3.59
CA LEU A 430 -2.49 -5.95 -2.55
C LEU A 430 -2.86 -4.61 -1.90
N ILE A 431 -1.85 -3.77 -1.58
CA ILE A 431 -2.08 -2.40 -1.08
C ILE A 431 -2.82 -1.55 -2.11
N SER A 432 -2.54 -1.73 -3.40
CA SER A 432 -3.13 -0.93 -4.46
C SER A 432 -4.63 -1.20 -4.68
N LEU A 433 -5.12 -2.41 -4.40
CA LEU A 433 -6.52 -2.81 -4.60
C LEU A 433 -7.49 -1.90 -3.84
N TYR A 434 -7.16 -1.56 -2.60
CA TYR A 434 -8.05 -0.85 -1.68
C TYR A 434 -7.36 0.36 -1.03
N ARG A 435 -6.36 0.96 -1.68
CA ARG A 435 -5.56 2.05 -1.10
C ARG A 435 -6.44 3.21 -0.57
N VAL A 436 -6.11 3.73 0.62
CA VAL A 436 -6.79 4.90 1.21
C VAL A 436 -6.75 6.09 0.23
N ASN A 437 -7.92 6.45 -0.31
CA ASN A 437 -8.04 7.44 -1.37
C ASN A 437 -8.34 8.85 -0.84
N VAL A 438 -7.46 9.33 0.04
CA VAL A 438 -7.60 10.66 0.66
C VAL A 438 -6.49 11.61 0.19
N ARG A 439 -6.88 12.66 -0.55
CA ARG A 439 -5.95 13.70 -1.01
C ARG A 439 -5.42 14.56 0.14
N SER A 440 -4.12 14.86 0.13
CA SER A 440 -3.45 15.77 1.05
C SER A 440 -2.22 16.37 0.37
N GLN A 441 -1.91 17.64 0.68
CA GLN A 441 -0.66 18.30 0.26
C GLN A 441 0.48 18.09 1.27
N LYS A 442 0.14 17.73 2.52
CA LYS A 442 1.12 17.45 3.59
C LYS A 442 1.75 16.07 3.34
N TYR A 443 3.07 16.03 3.18
CA TYR A 443 3.77 14.80 2.83
C TYR A 443 3.56 13.68 3.86
N TYR A 444 3.69 14.01 5.14
CA TYR A 444 3.66 13.05 6.24
C TYR A 444 2.30 12.35 6.36
N ILE A 445 1.20 13.04 6.03
CA ILE A 445 -0.14 12.44 6.00
C ILE A 445 -0.21 11.30 4.99
N LYS A 446 0.47 11.41 3.84
CA LYS A 446 0.48 10.35 2.83
C LYS A 446 1.26 9.12 3.27
N ILE A 447 2.33 9.32 4.03
CA ILE A 447 3.10 8.23 4.62
C ILE A 447 2.29 7.57 5.76
N ILE A 448 1.64 8.35 6.64
CA ILE A 448 0.76 7.83 7.69
C ILE A 448 -0.34 6.93 7.10
N PHE A 449 -1.04 7.39 6.05
CA PHE A 449 -2.08 6.59 5.42
C PHE A 449 -1.54 5.33 4.75
N HIS A 450 -0.36 5.41 4.13
CA HIS A 450 0.29 4.23 3.57
C HIS A 450 0.67 3.22 4.66
N LEU A 451 1.16 3.67 5.83
CA LEU A 451 1.46 2.77 6.95
C LEU A 451 0.19 2.10 7.50
N MET A 452 -0.97 2.76 7.45
CA MET A 452 -2.26 2.13 7.78
C MET A 452 -2.63 1.04 6.78
N ASP A 453 -2.53 1.32 5.47
CA ASP A 453 -2.77 0.32 4.41
C ASP A 453 -1.80 -0.86 4.51
N LEU A 454 -0.50 -0.57 4.69
CA LEU A 454 0.56 -1.57 4.84
C LEU A 454 0.31 -2.44 6.07
N SER A 455 -0.05 -1.85 7.22
CA SER A 455 -0.39 -2.60 8.44
C SER A 455 -1.62 -3.48 8.27
N LEU A 456 -2.66 -2.99 7.56
CA LEU A 456 -3.86 -3.76 7.28
C LEU A 456 -3.58 -4.96 6.37
N VAL A 457 -2.84 -4.77 5.28
CA VAL A 457 -2.48 -5.86 4.37
C VAL A 457 -1.58 -6.86 5.08
N ASN A 458 -0.59 -6.40 5.86
CA ASN A 458 0.27 -7.30 6.61
C ASN A 458 -0.49 -8.12 7.67
N ALA A 459 -1.49 -7.50 8.32
CA ALA A 459 -2.39 -8.15 9.25
C ALA A 459 -3.21 -9.26 8.59
N TRP A 460 -3.78 -8.97 7.41
CA TRP A 460 -4.53 -9.96 6.64
C TRP A 460 -3.64 -11.12 6.16
N LEU A 461 -2.43 -10.84 5.69
CA LEU A 461 -1.48 -11.87 5.27
C LEU A 461 -1.07 -12.78 6.43
N LEU A 462 -0.87 -12.21 7.63
CA LEU A 462 -0.62 -12.98 8.84
C LEU A 462 -1.83 -13.85 9.23
N TYR A 463 -3.04 -13.30 9.18
CA TYR A 463 -4.28 -14.05 9.39
C TYR A 463 -4.38 -15.25 8.42
N ARG A 464 -4.14 -15.02 7.13
CA ARG A 464 -4.13 -16.10 6.12
C ARG A 464 -3.11 -17.18 6.41
N ARG A 465 -1.92 -16.79 6.87
CA ARG A 465 -0.89 -17.75 7.30
C ARG A 465 -1.39 -18.62 8.44
N HIS A 466 -2.00 -18.02 9.47
CA HIS A 466 -2.56 -18.76 10.60
C HIS A 466 -3.69 -19.69 10.18
N CYS A 467 -4.63 -19.23 9.35
CA CYS A 467 -5.68 -20.07 8.79
C CYS A 467 -5.11 -21.27 8.02
N SER A 468 -4.04 -21.06 7.23
CA SER A 468 -3.38 -22.14 6.51
C SER A 468 -2.71 -23.15 7.44
N GLN A 469 -2.07 -22.69 8.53
CA GLN A 469 -1.46 -23.57 9.54
C GLN A 469 -2.52 -24.40 10.27
N GLN A 470 -3.71 -23.82 10.50
CA GLN A 470 -4.89 -24.50 11.06
C GLN A 470 -5.68 -25.32 10.03
N LYS A 471 -5.23 -25.37 8.76
CA LYS A 471 -5.89 -26.09 7.65
C LYS A 471 -7.35 -25.66 7.43
N ILE A 472 -7.66 -24.39 7.67
CA ILE A 472 -8.98 -23.83 7.38
C ILE A 472 -9.22 -23.87 5.86
N PRO A 473 -10.38 -24.36 5.39
CA PRO A 473 -10.69 -24.40 3.97
C PRO A 473 -10.63 -22.99 3.35
N LYS A 474 -10.03 -22.84 2.16
CA LYS A 474 -9.87 -21.54 1.48
C LYS A 474 -11.17 -20.71 1.41
N LYS A 475 -12.31 -21.36 1.16
CA LYS A 475 -13.64 -20.73 1.11
C LYS A 475 -14.09 -20.07 2.43
N ASN A 476 -13.51 -20.47 3.56
CA ASN A 476 -13.81 -19.93 4.89
C ASN A 476 -12.78 -18.88 5.32
N ILE A 477 -11.76 -18.60 4.50
CA ILE A 477 -10.77 -17.57 4.76
C ILE A 477 -11.30 -16.26 4.18
N MET A 478 -11.38 -15.21 4.99
CA MET A 478 -11.85 -13.91 4.53
C MET A 478 -10.98 -13.36 3.39
N SER A 479 -11.61 -12.82 2.35
CA SER A 479 -10.94 -11.97 1.35
C SER A 479 -10.36 -10.71 2.01
N LEU A 480 -9.41 -10.06 1.34
CA LEU A 480 -8.80 -8.81 1.81
C LEU A 480 -9.87 -7.71 1.98
N LEU A 481 -10.83 -7.64 1.05
CA LEU A 481 -11.95 -6.72 1.16
C LEU A 481 -12.79 -6.97 2.42
N THR A 482 -13.19 -8.22 2.65
CA THR A 482 -14.00 -8.59 3.82
C THR A 482 -13.24 -8.35 5.12
N PHE A 483 -11.96 -8.73 5.18
CA PHE A 483 -11.09 -8.45 6.33
C PHE A 483 -10.97 -6.94 6.60
N ARG A 484 -10.78 -6.14 5.55
CA ARG A 484 -10.72 -4.67 5.64
C ARG A 484 -12.00 -4.07 6.20
N VAL A 485 -13.15 -4.51 5.70
CA VAL A 485 -14.47 -4.04 6.17
C VAL A 485 -14.66 -4.38 7.64
N ASN A 486 -14.37 -5.62 8.06
CA ASN A 486 -14.46 -6.01 9.48
C ASN A 486 -13.59 -5.14 10.39
N VAL A 487 -12.33 -4.89 10.02
CA VAL A 487 -11.44 -3.99 10.78
C VAL A 487 -12.00 -2.57 10.81
N ALA A 488 -12.47 -2.06 9.68
CA ALA A 488 -13.02 -0.72 9.58
C ALA A 488 -14.29 -0.57 10.45
N GLU A 489 -15.21 -1.52 10.39
CA GLU A 489 -16.44 -1.52 11.19
C GLU A 489 -16.14 -1.59 12.69
N ALA A 490 -15.22 -2.46 13.12
CA ALA A 490 -14.78 -2.51 14.51
C ALA A 490 -14.23 -1.16 15.00
N LEU A 491 -13.48 -0.45 14.15
CA LEU A 491 -12.98 0.90 14.46
C LEU A 491 -14.10 1.95 14.48
N LEU A 492 -15.08 1.87 13.57
CA LEU A 492 -16.23 2.79 13.51
C LEU A 492 -17.16 2.62 14.73
N GLN A 493 -17.35 1.38 15.18
CA GLN A 493 -18.21 1.01 16.30
C GLN A 493 -17.56 1.20 17.67
N SER A 494 -16.29 1.62 17.75
CA SER A 494 -15.64 1.94 19.02
C SER A 494 -16.48 2.97 19.80
N ASN A 495 -17.10 2.50 20.89
CA ASN A 495 -18.28 3.11 21.52
C ASN A 495 -18.12 4.62 21.77
N PRO A 496 -19.11 5.45 21.40
CA PRO A 496 -19.21 6.80 21.91
C PRO A 496 -19.71 6.71 23.34
N SER A 497 -18.94 7.19 24.31
CA SER A 497 -19.57 8.10 25.24
C SER A 497 -20.23 9.19 24.39
N PRO A 498 -21.54 9.44 24.53
CA PRO A 498 -22.23 10.42 23.70
C PRO A 498 -21.49 11.75 23.79
N PRO A 499 -21.35 12.48 22.66
CA PRO A 499 -20.69 13.78 22.69
C PRO A 499 -21.35 14.63 23.77
N PRO A 500 -20.59 15.42 24.56
CA PRO A 500 -21.20 16.37 25.49
C PRO A 500 -22.15 17.23 24.65
N THR A 501 -23.44 17.09 24.94
CA THR A 501 -24.47 17.92 24.33
C THR A 501 -24.18 19.33 24.81
N VAL A 502 -23.50 20.11 23.98
CA VAL A 502 -23.42 21.55 24.18
C VAL A 502 -24.86 22.05 24.03
N LYS A 503 -25.57 22.17 25.15
CA LYS A 503 -26.86 22.83 25.22
C LYS A 503 -26.65 24.27 24.76
N ARG A 504 -26.89 24.53 23.48
CA ARG A 504 -27.11 25.90 23.00
C ARG A 504 -28.50 26.32 23.47
N GLY A 505 -28.55 27.01 24.61
CA GLY A 505 -29.76 27.62 25.15
C GLY A 505 -29.49 28.32 26.48
N ARG A 506 -30.03 29.54 26.62
CA ARG A 506 -30.05 30.35 27.85
C ARG A 506 -30.77 29.56 28.97
N PRO A 507 -30.29 29.57 30.23
CA PRO A 507 -30.96 28.87 31.31
C PRO A 507 -32.35 29.49 31.55
N SER A 508 -33.41 28.71 31.37
CA SER A 508 -34.74 29.05 31.88
C SER A 508 -34.88 28.44 33.27
N LEU A 509 -35.34 29.25 34.23
CA LEU A 509 -35.68 28.81 35.58
C LEU A 509 -36.64 27.61 35.54
N GLN A 510 -36.40 26.68 36.47
CA GLN A 510 -37.17 25.48 36.68
C GLN A 510 -38.55 25.84 37.24
N SER A 511 -39.60 25.34 36.59
CA SER A 511 -40.87 25.04 37.25
C SER A 511 -41.20 23.57 37.00
N ILE A 512 -41.33 22.86 38.10
CA ILE A 512 -41.65 21.44 38.20
C ILE A 512 -43.11 21.25 37.78
N THR A 513 -43.33 20.48 36.71
CA THR A 513 -44.56 19.68 36.56
C THR A 513 -44.22 18.40 35.83
N SER A 514 -44.46 17.29 36.53
CA SER A 514 -44.53 15.94 36.02
C SER A 514 -45.63 15.84 34.97
N ASP A 515 -45.29 15.44 33.74
CA ASP A 515 -46.22 14.69 32.90
C ASP A 515 -45.49 13.87 31.84
N GLN A 516 -45.92 12.61 31.75
CA GLN A 516 -45.48 11.61 30.80
C GLN A 516 -45.77 12.11 29.37
N THR A 517 -44.74 12.24 28.54
CA THR A 517 -44.93 12.35 27.08
C THR A 517 -43.84 11.60 26.32
N SER A 518 -44.32 10.92 25.29
CA SER A 518 -43.70 10.07 24.28
C SER A 518 -42.35 10.54 23.69
N PRO A 519 -41.59 9.64 23.02
CA PRO A 519 -40.29 9.97 22.48
C PRO A 519 -40.38 11.14 21.49
N LYS A 520 -39.61 12.20 21.75
CA LYS A 520 -39.50 13.35 20.85
C LYS A 520 -38.99 12.88 19.49
N SER A 521 -39.88 12.92 18.50
CA SER A 521 -39.61 12.83 17.06
C SER A 521 -38.28 13.50 16.72
N SER A 522 -37.36 12.74 16.12
CA SER A 522 -36.18 13.27 15.45
C SER A 522 -36.64 14.37 14.49
N ARG A 523 -36.10 15.60 14.62
CA ARG A 523 -36.35 16.67 13.64
C ARG A 523 -36.07 16.11 12.24
N ALA A 524 -37.13 15.84 11.48
CA ALA A 524 -37.02 15.37 10.11
C ALA A 524 -36.16 16.37 9.33
N THR A 525 -35.04 15.88 8.80
CA THR A 525 -34.16 16.66 7.93
C THR A 525 -35.01 17.18 6.77
N PRO A 526 -35.00 18.49 6.47
CA PRO A 526 -35.75 19.04 5.35
C PRO A 526 -35.43 18.27 4.05
N ASN A 527 -36.45 17.77 3.34
CA ASN A 527 -36.25 17.29 1.97
C ASN A 527 -35.54 18.40 1.17
N PRO A 528 -34.36 18.12 0.59
CA PRO A 528 -33.67 19.10 -0.23
C PRO A 528 -34.54 19.43 -1.45
N PRO A 529 -34.54 20.69 -1.90
CA PRO A 529 -35.27 21.05 -3.11
C PRO A 529 -34.75 20.23 -4.30
N PRO A 530 -35.65 19.77 -5.20
CA PRO A 530 -35.23 19.05 -6.39
C PRO A 530 -34.40 19.97 -7.31
N SER A 531 -33.68 19.36 -8.26
CA SER A 531 -32.86 20.11 -9.22
C SER A 531 -33.71 21.07 -10.06
N LYS A 532 -33.09 22.13 -10.62
CA LYS A 532 -33.79 23.12 -11.44
C LYS A 532 -34.55 22.47 -12.61
N ASN A 533 -33.99 21.42 -13.22
CA ASN A 533 -34.61 20.69 -14.32
C ASN A 533 -35.90 20.00 -13.89
N ILE A 534 -35.92 19.35 -12.73
CA ILE A 534 -37.13 18.71 -12.18
C ILE A 534 -38.13 19.78 -11.70
N ARG A 535 -37.64 20.89 -11.13
CA ARG A 535 -38.48 21.98 -10.63
C ARG A 535 -39.24 22.72 -11.74
N MET A 536 -38.60 22.92 -12.90
CA MET A 536 -39.08 23.78 -13.98
C MET A 536 -39.49 23.02 -15.24
N ASP A 537 -39.62 21.69 -15.17
CA ASP A 537 -40.06 20.87 -16.32
C ASP A 537 -41.55 21.02 -16.65
N LYS A 538 -42.30 21.75 -15.82
CA LYS A 538 -43.75 22.00 -15.98
C LYS A 538 -44.61 20.73 -16.04
N PHE A 539 -44.07 19.58 -15.63
CA PHE A 539 -44.75 18.29 -15.71
C PHE A 539 -45.02 17.75 -14.30
N ASP A 540 -46.25 17.30 -14.03
CA ASP A 540 -46.66 16.63 -12.78
C ASP A 540 -46.46 17.40 -11.45
N HIS A 541 -46.43 18.73 -11.47
CA HIS A 541 -46.40 19.55 -10.24
C HIS A 541 -47.81 19.88 -9.76
N TRP A 542 -48.45 18.93 -9.07
CA TRP A 542 -49.82 19.09 -8.57
C TRP A 542 -49.86 19.55 -7.10
N PRO A 543 -50.71 20.52 -6.73
CA PRO A 543 -50.90 20.89 -5.33
C PRO A 543 -51.68 19.80 -4.58
N ILE A 544 -51.11 19.32 -3.48
CA ILE A 544 -51.74 18.35 -2.58
C ILE A 544 -51.88 18.92 -1.17
N HIS A 545 -52.98 18.58 -0.50
CA HIS A 545 -53.22 18.98 0.87
C HIS A 545 -52.40 18.13 1.85
N ILE A 546 -51.76 18.78 2.81
CA ILE A 546 -50.98 18.18 3.88
C ILE A 546 -51.18 18.94 5.19
N GLU A 547 -50.60 18.43 6.27
CA GLU A 547 -50.53 19.13 7.54
C GLU A 547 -49.86 20.51 7.41
N LYS A 548 -50.36 21.45 8.22
CA LYS A 548 -49.92 22.85 8.21
C LYS A 548 -48.42 22.94 8.52
N GLY A 549 -47.68 23.65 7.68
CA GLY A 549 -46.26 23.91 7.91
C GLY A 549 -45.77 25.18 7.23
N ARG A 550 -44.49 25.52 7.43
CA ARG A 550 -43.89 26.72 6.83
C ARG A 550 -43.67 26.54 5.32
N CYS A 551 -43.99 27.58 4.55
CA CYS A 551 -43.65 27.68 3.13
C CYS A 551 -42.13 27.63 2.93
N ARG A 552 -41.69 26.93 1.89
CA ARG A 552 -40.26 26.74 1.55
C ARG A 552 -39.80 27.53 0.33
N ASN A 553 -40.65 28.39 -0.22
CA ASN A 553 -40.22 29.32 -1.25
C ASN A 553 -39.24 30.36 -0.65
N PRO A 554 -38.07 30.63 -1.28
CA PRO A 554 -37.13 31.61 -0.79
C PRO A 554 -37.79 32.98 -0.54
N GLY A 555 -37.53 33.59 0.61
CA GLY A 555 -38.13 34.88 0.99
C GLY A 555 -39.53 34.80 1.60
N CYS A 556 -40.23 33.67 1.51
CA CYS A 556 -41.57 33.53 2.10
C CYS A 556 -41.51 33.11 3.59
N THR A 557 -42.26 33.83 4.43
CA THR A 557 -42.42 33.51 5.86
C THR A 557 -43.78 32.88 6.18
N GLY A 558 -44.64 32.72 5.18
CA GLY A 558 -46.01 32.21 5.33
C GLY A 558 -46.09 30.74 5.76
N GLN A 559 -47.27 30.35 6.25
CA GLN A 559 -47.63 28.96 6.53
C GLN A 559 -48.63 28.46 5.49
N THR A 560 -48.53 27.20 5.11
CA THR A 560 -49.34 26.57 4.06
C THR A 560 -49.73 25.15 4.46
N ARG A 561 -50.87 24.68 3.96
CA ARG A 561 -51.32 23.28 3.99
C ARG A 561 -51.15 22.62 2.62
N ILE A 562 -50.45 23.26 1.70
CA ILE A 562 -50.24 22.79 0.33
C ILE A 562 -48.79 22.36 0.14
N SER A 563 -48.60 21.20 -0.48
CA SER A 563 -47.30 20.72 -0.97
C SER A 563 -47.38 20.39 -2.45
N CYS A 564 -46.28 20.48 -3.17
CA CYS A 564 -46.18 19.91 -4.52
C CYS A 564 -46.07 18.38 -4.44
N SER A 565 -46.85 17.66 -5.25
CA SER A 565 -46.87 16.19 -5.35
C SER A 565 -45.54 15.62 -5.82
N LYS A 566 -44.84 16.32 -6.72
CA LYS A 566 -43.55 15.90 -7.31
C LYS A 566 -42.35 16.40 -6.51
N CYS A 567 -42.30 17.70 -6.20
CA CYS A 567 -41.20 18.29 -5.43
C CYS A 567 -41.23 17.95 -3.94
N LYS A 568 -42.38 17.51 -3.40
CA LYS A 568 -42.62 17.26 -1.96
C LYS A 568 -42.25 18.47 -1.06
N LEU A 569 -42.40 19.68 -1.60
CA LEU A 569 -42.13 20.95 -0.91
C LEU A 569 -43.43 21.68 -0.59
N ARG A 570 -43.49 22.22 0.64
CA ARG A 570 -44.54 23.11 1.12
C ARG A 570 -44.47 24.46 0.43
N LEU A 571 -45.50 24.84 -0.32
CA LEU A 571 -45.56 26.11 -1.04
C LEU A 571 -46.91 26.79 -0.79
N CYS A 572 -46.91 28.10 -0.60
CA CYS A 572 -48.16 28.86 -0.50
C CYS A 572 -48.91 28.83 -1.82
N LEU A 573 -50.20 28.56 -1.73
CA LEU A 573 -51.16 28.71 -2.80
C LEU A 573 -52.44 29.26 -2.15
N ASN A 574 -52.50 30.58 -2.03
CA ASN A 574 -53.63 31.33 -1.48
C ASN A 574 -53.65 32.75 -2.06
N ASP A 575 -54.72 33.49 -1.79
CA ASP A 575 -54.96 34.83 -2.35
C ASP A 575 -53.85 35.85 -2.08
N LYS A 576 -53.07 35.65 -1.00
CA LYS A 576 -51.99 36.57 -0.60
C LYS A 576 -50.63 36.17 -1.16
N ASN A 577 -50.40 34.88 -1.44
CA ASN A 577 -49.09 34.36 -1.84
C ASN A 577 -49.26 33.17 -2.78
N ASN A 578 -48.74 33.29 -4.00
CA ASN A 578 -48.74 32.22 -5.00
C ASN A 578 -47.33 31.63 -5.23
N CYS A 579 -46.69 31.27 -4.12
CA CYS A 579 -45.37 30.67 -4.14
C CYS A 579 -45.31 29.34 -4.90
N PHE A 580 -46.43 28.64 -5.08
CA PHE A 580 -46.47 27.40 -5.86
C PHE A 580 -46.15 27.66 -7.33
N ILE A 581 -46.72 28.70 -7.94
CA ILE A 581 -46.42 29.05 -9.33
C ILE A 581 -45.04 29.67 -9.44
N GLU A 582 -44.69 30.62 -8.56
CA GLU A 582 -43.36 31.26 -8.54
C GLU A 582 -42.21 30.25 -8.40
N TYR A 583 -42.42 29.17 -7.65
CA TYR A 583 -41.39 28.17 -7.43
C TYR A 583 -41.22 27.20 -8.60
N HIS A 584 -42.21 27.01 -9.48
CA HIS A 584 -42.09 26.08 -10.61
C HIS A 584 -41.88 26.78 -11.97
N ASN A 585 -42.07 28.11 -12.04
CA ASN A 585 -41.89 28.91 -13.25
C ASN A 585 -40.58 29.70 -13.29
#